data_AF-A0A2P7SFH8-F1
#
_entry.id   AF-A0A2P7SFH8-F1
#
_cell.length_a   1.000
_cell.length_b   1.000
_cell.length_c   1.000
_cell.angle_alpha   90.00
_cell.angle_beta   90.00
_cell.angle_gamma   90.00
#
_symmetry.space_group_name_H-M   'P 1'
#
loop_
_entity.id
_entity.type
_entity.pdbx_description
1 polymer ?
#
loop_
_entity_poly.entity_id
_entity_poly.type
_entity_poly.pdbx_seq_one_letter_code
_entity_poly.pdbx_strand_id
1 'polypeptide(L)'
;MSDTPQQGLDRRDFMIASIATLGASAALAAGSGDANAQEAATPPADPASGTVYTGETIQGKKVVSGLDVDDLEPGQKHFLYFQGVQMPSGQHWYVSVTVARGAKPGKRVVLTSGVHGDEMSSIHTVQTVMNQLDPAAMSGTVMAVTDIARPAIESMQRRWPNSGRGIDLVDMNRVWPGNENDITAPSRHAGLLFNRLLRPNADFAIDFHTGTTGFEVAAFNIAEMDVPEIKAMAELYPVGQIFDNPTYPSVLHNAFNAAGIPSFCPEIGAARHLDLEMIALFVEGTMNVLKHHGIVAGPMGRTGKDVHVFVGNSAFPILATEGGIVEHLVKLNDKVEPGQKLAIQRNGFGEVVAEYTSGVAGEVTGQRSDAMSEPGNPLVFVLFNKPTPEGAESYPE
;
A
#
# COMPACT_ATOMS: atom_id res chain seq x y z
N MET A 1 -4.53 -60.67 -4.21
CA MET A 1 -3.54 -59.64 -4.58
C MET A 1 -4.30 -58.35 -4.71
N SER A 2 -3.91 -57.37 -3.91
CA SER A 2 -4.54 -56.08 -3.69
C SER A 2 -4.07 -55.07 -4.71
N ASP A 3 -4.99 -54.42 -5.44
CA ASP A 3 -4.68 -53.24 -6.26
C ASP A 3 -5.50 -52.06 -5.75
N THR A 4 -4.78 -51.11 -5.13
CA THR A 4 -5.27 -49.80 -4.72
C THR A 4 -4.92 -48.80 -5.83
N PRO A 5 -5.83 -47.96 -6.33
CA PRO A 5 -5.44 -46.88 -7.24
C PRO A 5 -4.84 -45.73 -6.44
N GLN A 6 -3.64 -45.29 -6.85
CA GLN A 6 -3.00 -44.06 -6.40
C GLN A 6 -3.93 -42.86 -6.62
N GLN A 7 -4.28 -42.16 -5.53
CA GLN A 7 -4.79 -40.79 -5.61
C GLN A 7 -3.67 -39.90 -6.17
N GLY A 8 -3.78 -39.55 -7.44
CA GLY A 8 -2.97 -38.48 -8.03
C GLY A 8 -3.37 -37.16 -7.40
N LEU A 9 -2.39 -36.42 -6.88
CA LEU A 9 -2.55 -35.04 -6.45
C LEU A 9 -3.14 -34.21 -7.60
N ASP A 10 -4.33 -33.64 -7.38
CA ASP A 10 -5.03 -32.82 -8.37
C ASP A 10 -4.17 -31.56 -8.64
N ARG A 11 -3.86 -31.32 -9.93
CA ARG A 11 -3.08 -30.15 -10.37
C ARG A 11 -3.77 -28.82 -9.99
N ARG A 12 -5.06 -28.85 -9.65
CA ARG A 12 -5.81 -27.70 -9.13
C ARG A 12 -5.35 -27.26 -7.75
N ASP A 13 -5.04 -28.20 -6.85
CA ASP A 13 -4.66 -27.87 -5.47
C ASP A 13 -3.24 -27.27 -5.38
N PHE A 14 -2.35 -27.66 -6.31
CA PHE A 14 -0.99 -27.11 -6.37
C PHE A 14 -0.95 -25.67 -6.90
N MET A 15 -1.89 -25.27 -7.77
CA MET A 15 -2.02 -23.88 -8.21
C MET A 15 -2.67 -22.99 -7.14
N ILE A 16 -3.65 -23.49 -6.38
CA ILE A 16 -4.31 -22.70 -5.32
C ILE A 16 -3.35 -22.38 -4.16
N ALA A 17 -2.43 -23.29 -3.81
CA ALA A 17 -1.43 -23.04 -2.76
C ALA A 17 -0.27 -22.12 -3.20
N SER A 18 -0.04 -21.98 -4.51
CA SER A 18 1.10 -21.22 -5.06
C SER A 18 0.72 -19.81 -5.56
N ILE A 19 -0.58 -19.47 -5.60
CA ILE A 19 -1.10 -18.23 -6.18
C ILE A 19 -1.53 -17.21 -5.11
N ALA A 20 -1.67 -17.62 -3.84
CA ALA A 20 -1.70 -16.67 -2.72
C ALA A 20 -0.41 -15.84 -2.60
N THR A 21 0.62 -16.16 -3.40
CA THR A 21 1.94 -15.55 -3.41
C THR A 21 2.35 -14.90 -4.74
N LEU A 22 1.51 -14.89 -5.79
CA LEU A 22 1.91 -14.37 -7.11
C LEU A 22 0.80 -13.60 -7.84
N GLY A 23 0.92 -12.27 -7.86
CA GLY A 23 0.43 -11.40 -8.95
C GLY A 23 1.61 -10.97 -9.83
N ALA A 24 1.65 -11.51 -11.05
CA ALA A 24 2.72 -11.54 -12.09
C ALA A 24 3.35 -10.17 -12.47
N SER A 25 4.54 -10.00 -13.08
CA SER A 25 5.47 -10.81 -13.91
C SER A 25 6.88 -10.16 -13.81
N ALA A 26 8.07 -10.68 -14.15
CA ALA A 26 8.58 -11.85 -14.89
C ALA A 26 10.09 -12.01 -14.52
N ALA A 27 10.67 -13.22 -14.57
CA ALA A 27 12.12 -13.39 -14.53
C ALA A 27 12.60 -14.47 -15.52
N LEU A 28 13.19 -14.02 -16.63
CA LEU A 28 14.07 -14.73 -17.57
C LEU A 28 15.19 -13.72 -17.89
N ALA A 29 16.49 -14.00 -17.93
CA ALA A 29 17.31 -15.17 -17.65
C ALA A 29 18.77 -14.70 -17.49
N ALA A 30 19.64 -15.67 -17.16
CA ALA A 30 21.07 -15.79 -17.48
C ALA A 30 22.08 -15.52 -16.35
N GLY A 31 22.85 -16.58 -16.09
CA GLY A 31 23.92 -16.63 -15.10
C GLY A 31 25.22 -15.97 -15.57
N SER A 32 26.01 -15.58 -14.58
CA SER A 32 27.45 -15.39 -14.70
C SER A 32 28.08 -15.43 -13.31
N GLY A 33 28.91 -16.44 -13.08
CA GLY A 33 30.16 -16.38 -12.31
C GLY A 33 30.10 -16.07 -10.81
N ASP A 34 30.61 -17.01 -10.02
CA ASP A 34 30.96 -16.82 -8.61
C ASP A 34 31.85 -15.59 -8.40
N ALA A 35 31.43 -14.70 -7.50
CA ALA A 35 32.29 -13.65 -6.94
C ALA A 35 32.05 -13.56 -5.43
N ASN A 36 33.14 -13.80 -4.68
CA ASN A 36 33.21 -13.83 -3.22
C ASN A 36 32.55 -12.62 -2.56
N ALA A 37 31.58 -12.87 -1.68
CA ALA A 37 31.04 -11.88 -0.76
C ALA A 37 31.93 -11.82 0.49
N GLN A 38 32.52 -10.65 0.72
CA GLN A 38 33.21 -10.31 1.95
C GLN A 38 32.92 -8.82 2.25
N GLU A 39 31.87 -8.54 3.02
CA GLU A 39 31.97 -8.04 4.40
C GLU A 39 30.62 -7.53 4.90
N ALA A 40 30.50 -7.58 6.22
CA ALA A 40 29.28 -7.53 7.00
C ALA A 40 28.46 -6.23 6.86
N ALA A 41 27.15 -6.39 7.03
CA ALA A 41 26.19 -5.31 7.20
C ALA A 41 26.65 -4.34 8.30
N THR A 42 26.74 -3.06 7.95
CA THR A 42 26.92 -1.97 8.91
C THR A 42 25.68 -1.86 9.79
N PRO A 43 25.81 -1.70 11.13
CA PRO A 43 24.66 -1.45 11.99
C PRO A 43 23.99 -0.12 11.60
N PRO A 44 22.67 0.03 11.81
CA PRO A 44 21.96 1.27 11.50
C PRO A 44 22.57 2.42 12.29
N ALA A 45 22.92 3.51 11.61
CA ALA A 45 23.35 4.74 12.26
C ALA A 45 22.23 5.25 13.18
N ASP A 46 22.60 5.67 14.39
CA ASP A 46 21.70 6.44 15.26
C ASP A 46 21.07 7.59 14.45
N PRO A 47 19.78 7.91 14.65
CA PRO A 47 19.16 9.03 13.95
C PRO A 47 20.00 10.27 14.21
N ALA A 48 20.48 10.90 13.14
CA ALA A 48 21.17 12.17 13.23
C ALA A 48 20.29 13.13 14.05
N SER A 49 20.85 13.70 15.11
CA SER A 49 20.10 14.60 16.00
C SER A 49 19.75 15.89 15.26
N GLY A 50 18.47 16.11 14.99
CA GLY A 50 17.93 17.35 14.44
C GLY A 50 17.81 17.41 12.90
N THR A 51 17.16 18.48 12.44
CA THR A 51 16.88 18.78 11.03
C THR A 51 18.14 19.20 10.29
N VAL A 52 18.39 18.58 9.14
CA VAL A 52 19.54 18.88 8.28
C VAL A 52 19.05 19.59 7.02
N TYR A 53 19.24 20.91 6.97
CA TYR A 53 18.97 21.73 5.78
C TYR A 53 20.12 21.61 4.77
N THR A 54 19.79 21.48 3.48
CA THR A 54 20.80 21.40 2.41
C THR A 54 21.29 22.79 1.98
N GLY A 55 20.59 23.85 2.39
CA GLY A 55 20.78 25.22 1.92
C GLY A 55 20.03 25.54 0.63
N GLU A 56 19.46 24.54 -0.05
CA GLU A 56 18.69 24.74 -1.27
C GLU A 56 17.26 25.21 -0.99
N THR A 57 16.67 25.87 -1.98
CA THR A 57 15.26 26.28 -1.97
C THR A 57 14.63 25.99 -3.32
N ILE A 58 13.50 25.28 -3.32
CA ILE A 58 12.74 24.92 -4.52
C ILE A 58 11.35 25.54 -4.39
N GLN A 59 10.95 26.38 -5.35
CA GLN A 59 9.66 27.08 -5.32
C GLN A 59 9.36 27.76 -3.97
N GLY A 60 10.37 28.42 -3.39
CA GLY A 60 10.28 29.10 -2.10
C GLY A 60 10.26 28.19 -0.86
N LYS A 61 10.40 26.86 -1.01
CA LYS A 61 10.40 25.89 0.08
C LYS A 61 11.81 25.40 0.35
N LYS A 62 12.18 25.34 1.63
CA LYS A 62 13.50 24.83 2.05
C LYS A 62 13.61 23.33 1.76
N VAL A 63 14.82 22.89 1.46
CA VAL A 63 15.16 21.50 1.24
C VAL A 63 15.89 20.92 2.46
N VAL A 64 15.49 19.73 2.89
CA VAL A 64 16.11 18.98 3.99
C VAL A 64 16.59 17.61 3.53
N SER A 65 17.69 17.11 4.08
CA SER A 65 18.19 15.73 3.86
C SER A 65 18.01 14.82 5.08
N GLY A 66 17.51 15.40 6.18
CA GLY A 66 17.01 14.75 7.39
C GLY A 66 16.07 15.73 8.09
N LEU A 67 14.97 15.23 8.63
CA LEU A 67 13.97 16.06 9.31
C LEU A 67 13.74 15.56 10.73
N ASP A 68 13.75 16.49 11.68
CA ASP A 68 13.18 16.32 13.01
C ASP A 68 12.02 17.32 13.13
N VAL A 69 10.78 16.83 13.21
CA VAL A 69 9.61 17.70 13.27
C VAL A 69 9.57 18.58 14.52
N ASP A 70 10.36 18.27 15.55
CA ASP A 70 10.40 19.07 16.78
C ASP A 70 11.21 20.36 16.65
N ASP A 71 12.06 20.47 15.63
CA ASP A 71 12.80 21.69 15.28
C ASP A 71 11.94 22.73 14.56
N LEU A 72 10.78 22.33 14.05
CA LEU A 72 9.88 23.21 13.31
C LEU A 72 9.05 24.05 14.28
N GLU A 73 8.81 25.32 14.01
CA GLU A 73 7.97 26.17 14.88
C GLU A 73 6.55 25.58 15.10
N PRO A 74 6.05 25.52 16.35
CA PRO A 74 4.73 24.97 16.64
C PRO A 74 3.59 25.92 16.25
N GLY A 75 2.38 25.39 16.11
CA GLY A 75 1.17 26.16 15.82
C GLY A 75 1.03 26.61 14.36
N GLN A 76 1.79 26.04 13.43
CA GLN A 76 1.67 26.35 12.00
C GLN A 76 1.96 25.17 11.06
N LYS A 77 1.69 25.37 9.76
CA LYS A 77 2.03 24.43 8.70
C LYS A 77 3.38 24.79 8.08
N HIS A 78 4.20 23.78 7.83
CA HIS A 78 5.49 23.88 7.16
C HIS A 78 5.44 23.13 5.84
N PHE A 79 6.01 23.72 4.79
CA PHE A 79 6.13 23.10 3.48
C PHE A 79 7.61 23.01 3.13
N LEU A 80 8.08 21.78 2.95
CA LEU A 80 9.48 21.45 2.71
C LEU A 80 9.59 20.50 1.52
N TYR A 81 10.79 20.41 0.97
CA TYR A 81 11.18 19.29 0.13
C TYR A 81 12.18 18.42 0.88
N PHE A 82 12.03 17.11 0.79
CA PHE A 82 13.05 16.17 1.25
C PHE A 82 13.92 15.73 0.07
N GLN A 83 15.24 15.81 0.24
CA GLN A 83 16.23 15.41 -0.75
C GLN A 83 16.40 13.89 -0.76
N GLY A 84 15.81 13.23 -1.76
CA GLY A 84 15.97 11.81 -1.99
C GLY A 84 17.22 11.44 -2.78
N VAL A 85 17.19 10.27 -3.41
CA VAL A 85 18.29 9.72 -4.21
C VAL A 85 18.73 10.63 -5.37
N GLN A 86 20.01 10.55 -5.75
CA GLN A 86 20.53 11.20 -6.94
C GLN A 86 20.06 10.53 -8.24
N MET A 87 19.81 11.38 -9.24
CA MET A 87 19.59 11.07 -10.64
C MET A 87 20.91 10.82 -11.38
N PRO A 88 20.89 10.18 -12.57
CA PRO A 88 22.11 9.97 -13.38
C PRO A 88 22.87 11.25 -13.74
N SER A 89 22.20 12.40 -13.77
CA SER A 89 22.81 13.72 -14.04
C SER A 89 23.40 14.40 -12.80
N GLY A 90 23.38 13.75 -11.63
CA GLY A 90 23.91 14.28 -10.37
C GLY A 90 22.94 15.14 -9.56
N GLN A 91 21.78 15.52 -10.12
CA GLN A 91 20.70 16.19 -9.40
C GLN A 91 19.93 15.22 -8.49
N HIS A 92 19.10 15.71 -7.58
CA HIS A 92 18.30 14.86 -6.69
C HIS A 92 16.83 14.77 -7.09
N TRP A 93 16.21 13.62 -6.81
CA TRP A 93 14.75 13.56 -6.69
C TRP A 93 14.32 14.16 -5.36
N TYR A 94 13.34 15.05 -5.38
CA TYR A 94 12.79 15.67 -4.19
C TYR A 94 11.34 15.21 -3.98
N VAL A 95 10.97 14.94 -2.73
CA VAL A 95 9.60 14.63 -2.35
C VAL A 95 9.00 15.76 -1.52
N SER A 96 7.73 16.03 -1.72
CA SER A 96 6.92 17.05 -1.07
C SER A 96 6.57 16.62 0.35
N VAL A 97 6.98 17.43 1.33
CA VAL A 97 6.70 17.20 2.76
C VAL A 97 5.86 18.35 3.30
N THR A 98 4.70 18.03 3.86
CA THR A 98 3.86 19.00 4.60
C THR A 98 3.80 18.59 6.06
N VAL A 99 4.13 19.49 6.97
CA VAL A 99 4.06 19.24 8.42
C VAL A 99 3.07 20.21 9.05
N ALA A 100 2.02 19.69 9.69
CA ALA A 100 1.16 20.44 10.59
C ALA A 100 1.62 20.17 12.03
N ARG A 101 2.42 21.08 12.60
CA ARG A 101 2.90 20.98 13.98
C ARG A 101 1.94 21.71 14.91
N GLY A 102 1.27 20.97 15.78
CA GLY A 102 0.32 21.51 16.75
C GLY A 102 0.97 22.51 17.71
N ALA A 103 0.16 23.43 18.24
CA ALA A 103 0.60 24.38 19.26
C ALA A 103 0.90 23.70 20.62
N LYS A 104 0.44 22.46 20.82
CA LYS A 104 0.59 21.68 22.05
C LYS A 104 1.36 20.39 21.78
N PRO A 105 2.11 19.85 22.77
CA PRO A 105 2.72 18.53 22.65
C PRO A 105 1.68 17.42 22.46
N GLY A 106 2.03 16.32 21.78
CA GLY A 106 1.15 15.19 21.53
C GLY A 106 1.78 14.16 20.60
N LYS A 107 0.98 13.20 20.15
CA LYS A 107 1.43 12.13 19.25
C LYS A 107 1.83 12.66 17.86
N ARG A 108 2.77 11.97 17.23
CA ARG A 108 3.23 12.24 15.87
C ARG A 108 2.72 11.17 14.92
N VAL A 109 2.13 11.57 13.80
CA VAL A 109 1.68 10.65 12.76
C VAL A 109 2.26 11.01 11.41
N VAL A 110 2.61 9.98 10.66
CA VAL A 110 3.03 10.08 9.27
C VAL A 110 1.96 9.54 8.34
N LEU A 111 1.54 10.35 7.38
CA LEU A 111 0.62 9.99 6.30
C LEU A 111 1.43 9.90 5.00
N THR A 112 1.46 8.73 4.36
CA THR A 112 2.16 8.55 3.09
C THR A 112 1.20 8.27 1.95
N SER A 113 1.53 8.77 0.76
CA SER A 113 0.87 8.40 -0.48
C SER A 113 1.86 8.49 -1.64
N GLY A 114 1.44 8.06 -2.82
CA GLY A 114 2.28 8.15 -4.01
C GLY A 114 3.48 7.21 -3.97
N VAL A 115 3.40 6.10 -3.22
CA VAL A 115 4.35 4.97 -3.32
C VAL A 115 4.28 4.35 -4.72
N HIS A 116 3.10 4.37 -5.32
CA HIS A 116 2.90 4.14 -6.75
C HIS A 116 2.46 5.45 -7.42
N GLY A 117 2.90 5.66 -8.66
CA GLY A 117 2.68 6.92 -9.36
C GLY A 117 1.34 7.09 -10.05
N ASP A 118 0.55 6.03 -10.13
CA ASP A 118 -0.76 5.98 -10.76
C ASP A 118 -1.94 6.12 -9.77
N GLU A 119 -1.67 6.39 -8.49
CA GLU A 119 -2.66 6.34 -7.40
C GLU A 119 -3.03 7.74 -6.90
N MET A 120 -3.85 8.47 -7.66
CA MET A 120 -4.12 9.89 -7.39
C MET A 120 -5.12 10.12 -6.25
N SER A 121 -6.08 9.21 -6.04
CA SER A 121 -7.06 9.35 -4.95
C SER A 121 -6.42 9.29 -3.57
N SER A 122 -5.34 8.52 -3.38
CA SER A 122 -4.57 8.49 -2.14
C SER A 122 -3.87 9.83 -1.87
N ILE A 123 -3.23 10.41 -2.89
CA ILE A 123 -2.59 11.74 -2.83
C ILE A 123 -3.61 12.81 -2.43
N HIS A 124 -4.75 12.86 -3.11
CA HIS A 124 -5.78 13.85 -2.82
C HIS A 124 -6.42 13.66 -1.44
N THR A 125 -6.57 12.41 -0.97
CA THR A 125 -7.04 12.11 0.39
C THR A 125 -6.12 12.75 1.43
N VAL A 126 -4.82 12.48 1.35
CA VAL A 126 -3.83 13.04 2.29
C VAL A 126 -3.82 14.57 2.23
N GLN A 127 -3.85 15.16 1.03
CA GLN A 127 -3.93 16.62 0.86
C GLN A 127 -5.20 17.20 1.50
N THR A 128 -6.34 16.53 1.34
CA THR A 128 -7.62 16.97 1.90
C THR A 128 -7.60 16.92 3.42
N VAL A 129 -7.05 15.86 4.02
CA VAL A 129 -6.82 15.76 5.47
C VAL A 129 -5.94 16.93 5.92
N MET A 130 -4.78 17.12 5.30
CA MET A 130 -3.85 18.20 5.66
C MET A 130 -4.47 19.59 5.54
N ASN A 131 -5.38 19.81 4.59
CA ASN A 131 -6.09 21.08 4.44
C ASN A 131 -7.07 21.38 5.58
N GLN A 132 -7.68 20.35 6.19
CA GLN A 132 -8.62 20.50 7.32
C GLN A 132 -7.93 20.78 8.66
N LEU A 133 -6.62 20.55 8.74
CA LEU A 133 -5.87 20.73 9.98
C LEU A 133 -5.67 22.23 10.31
N ASP A 134 -5.96 22.59 11.56
CA ASP A 134 -5.60 23.86 12.18
C ASP A 134 -4.53 23.63 13.26
N PRO A 135 -3.24 23.85 12.94
CA PRO A 135 -2.14 23.65 13.87
C PRO A 135 -2.27 24.47 15.18
N ALA A 136 -2.93 25.62 15.16
CA ALA A 136 -3.11 26.43 16.36
C ALA A 136 -4.02 25.75 17.41
N ALA A 137 -4.91 24.85 16.97
CA ALA A 137 -5.84 24.10 17.81
C ALA A 137 -5.38 22.66 18.10
N MET A 138 -4.39 22.15 17.37
CA MET A 138 -3.93 20.75 17.46
C MET A 138 -2.95 20.49 18.61
N SER A 139 -2.86 19.21 18.98
CA SER A 139 -1.78 18.65 19.80
C SER A 139 -0.94 17.67 18.98
N GLY A 140 0.36 17.61 19.19
CA GLY A 140 1.25 16.72 18.43
C GLY A 140 1.50 17.18 17.00
N THR A 141 1.76 16.24 16.09
CA THR A 141 2.21 16.56 14.72
C THR A 141 1.59 15.61 13.70
N VAL A 142 1.13 16.16 12.58
CA VAL A 142 0.78 15.38 11.38
C VAL A 142 1.76 15.74 10.28
N MET A 143 2.54 14.77 9.81
CA MET A 143 3.43 14.92 8.66
C MET A 143 2.88 14.12 7.48
N ALA A 144 2.80 14.75 6.31
CA ALA A 144 2.40 14.12 5.06
C ALA A 144 3.55 14.11 4.06
N VAL A 145 3.76 12.96 3.40
CA VAL A 145 4.68 12.80 2.27
C VAL A 145 3.90 12.19 1.10
N THR A 146 3.59 13.01 0.10
CA THR A 146 2.53 12.67 -0.86
C THR A 146 3.01 12.12 -2.20
N ASP A 147 4.32 12.17 -2.45
CA ASP A 147 4.92 11.80 -3.73
C ASP A 147 6.19 10.96 -3.55
N ILE A 148 6.08 9.93 -2.70
CA ILE A 148 7.16 9.01 -2.32
C ILE A 148 7.95 8.48 -3.53
N ALA A 149 7.25 8.03 -4.56
CA ALA A 149 7.85 7.54 -5.81
C ALA A 149 7.75 8.60 -6.91
N ARG A 150 8.29 9.80 -6.67
CA ARG A 150 8.18 10.95 -7.58
C ARG A 150 8.37 10.62 -9.08
N PRO A 151 9.36 9.82 -9.50
CA PRO A 151 9.55 9.47 -10.92
C PRO A 151 8.42 8.62 -11.51
N ALA A 152 7.81 7.76 -10.69
CA ALA A 152 6.62 7.01 -11.08
C ALA A 152 5.44 7.98 -11.28
N ILE A 153 5.30 8.98 -10.40
CA ILE A 153 4.23 10.01 -10.46
C ILE A 153 4.35 10.86 -11.73
N GLU A 154 5.54 11.33 -12.07
CA GLU A 154 5.75 12.16 -13.29
C GLU A 154 5.36 11.42 -14.58
N SER A 155 5.37 10.08 -14.56
CA SER A 155 4.94 9.24 -15.68
C SER A 155 3.53 8.65 -15.50
N MET A 156 2.88 8.96 -14.37
CA MET A 156 1.62 8.35 -13.91
C MET A 156 1.64 6.81 -14.03
N GLN A 157 2.77 6.20 -13.69
CA GLN A 157 2.97 4.75 -13.73
C GLN A 157 3.05 4.19 -12.33
N ARG A 158 2.65 2.92 -12.17
CA ARG A 158 2.77 2.22 -10.90
C ARG A 158 4.21 2.13 -10.40
N ARG A 159 5.13 1.80 -11.30
CA ARG A 159 6.50 1.41 -10.97
C ARG A 159 7.47 2.54 -11.26
N TRP A 160 8.52 2.62 -10.44
CA TRP A 160 9.63 3.55 -10.63
C TRP A 160 10.43 3.17 -11.88
N PRO A 161 10.61 4.09 -12.85
CA PRO A 161 11.49 3.87 -14.01
C PRO A 161 12.96 4.02 -13.59
N ASN A 162 13.62 2.90 -13.34
CA ASN A 162 15.06 2.88 -13.05
C ASN A 162 15.83 3.09 -14.36
N SER A 163 16.88 3.93 -14.33
CA SER A 163 17.64 4.31 -15.54
C SER A 163 19.12 3.92 -15.48
N GLY A 164 19.61 3.41 -14.34
CA GLY A 164 21.05 3.25 -14.10
C GLY A 164 21.72 2.06 -14.82
N ARG A 165 20.95 1.06 -15.26
CA ARG A 165 21.45 -0.17 -15.92
C ARG A 165 20.63 -0.56 -17.15
N GLY A 166 19.96 0.41 -17.76
CA GLY A 166 18.83 0.19 -18.67
C GLY A 166 17.51 0.61 -18.02
N ILE A 167 16.42 0.62 -18.79
CA ILE A 167 15.08 0.90 -18.28
C ILE A 167 14.54 -0.37 -17.61
N ASP A 168 14.41 -0.32 -16.29
CA ASP A 168 13.73 -1.32 -15.48
C ASP A 168 12.58 -0.67 -14.71
N LEU A 169 11.53 -1.42 -14.40
CA LEU A 169 10.35 -0.94 -13.69
C LEU A 169 10.30 -1.61 -12.32
N VAL A 170 10.72 -0.86 -11.31
CA VAL A 170 10.78 -1.34 -9.93
C VAL A 170 9.52 -0.92 -9.18
N ASP A 171 8.82 -1.90 -8.60
CA ASP A 171 7.75 -1.63 -7.65
C ASP A 171 8.37 -1.21 -6.31
N MET A 172 8.22 0.07 -5.93
CA MET A 172 8.75 0.55 -4.65
C MET A 172 8.07 -0.10 -3.45
N ASN A 173 6.83 -0.57 -3.58
CA ASN A 173 6.15 -1.29 -2.51
C ASN A 173 6.64 -2.75 -2.38
N ARG A 174 7.84 -3.06 -2.89
CA ARG A 174 8.58 -4.31 -2.66
C ARG A 174 9.99 -4.08 -2.12
N VAL A 175 10.38 -2.84 -1.85
CA VAL A 175 11.75 -2.50 -1.45
C VAL A 175 11.89 -2.03 0.00
N TRP A 176 10.79 -1.85 0.74
CA TRP A 176 10.85 -1.27 2.09
C TRP A 176 11.51 -2.21 3.10
N PRO A 177 12.25 -1.69 4.10
CA PRO A 177 12.54 -0.27 4.38
C PRO A 177 13.59 0.37 3.45
N GLY A 178 14.17 -0.40 2.54
CA GLY A 178 15.25 0.03 1.64
C GLY A 178 16.62 0.04 2.32
N ASN A 179 17.64 0.40 1.55
CA ASN A 179 19.00 0.54 2.03
C ASN A 179 19.66 1.71 1.30
N GLU A 180 20.11 2.71 2.05
CA GLU A 180 20.75 3.94 1.54
C GLU A 180 21.99 3.69 0.68
N ASN A 181 22.64 2.54 0.85
CA ASN A 181 23.84 2.10 0.12
C ASN A 181 23.56 0.99 -0.90
N ASP A 182 22.29 0.66 -1.16
CA ASP A 182 21.91 -0.37 -2.12
C ASP A 182 22.37 -0.03 -3.54
N ILE A 183 22.46 -1.04 -4.40
CA ILE A 183 22.85 -0.88 -5.81
C ILE A 183 21.77 -0.16 -6.63
N THR A 184 20.49 -0.28 -6.24
CA THR A 184 19.34 0.27 -6.96
C THR A 184 18.92 1.65 -6.41
N ALA A 185 18.57 2.58 -7.30
CA ALA A 185 18.10 3.90 -6.88
C ALA A 185 16.80 3.87 -6.06
N PRO A 186 15.79 3.02 -6.38
CA PRO A 186 14.58 2.88 -5.56
C PRO A 186 14.86 2.41 -4.13
N SER A 187 15.74 1.42 -3.93
CA SER A 187 16.08 0.95 -2.58
C SER A 187 16.84 2.00 -1.78
N ARG A 188 17.77 2.74 -2.41
CA ARG A 188 18.43 3.91 -1.78
C ARG A 188 17.44 5.01 -1.43
N HIS A 189 16.49 5.31 -2.32
CA HIS A 189 15.45 6.30 -2.08
C HIS A 189 14.57 5.91 -0.89
N ALA A 190 14.10 4.65 -0.86
CA ALA A 190 13.33 4.10 0.25
C ALA A 190 14.11 4.17 1.57
N GLY A 191 15.40 3.80 1.58
CA GLY A 191 16.27 3.89 2.76
C GLY A 191 16.41 5.33 3.28
N LEU A 192 16.65 6.29 2.38
CA LEU A 192 16.77 7.71 2.74
C LEU A 192 15.46 8.23 3.35
N LEU A 193 14.33 7.95 2.72
CA LEU A 193 13.02 8.35 3.24
C LEU A 193 12.74 7.68 4.58
N PHE A 194 12.86 6.37 4.66
CA PHE A 194 12.48 5.62 5.86
C PHE A 194 13.32 6.03 7.07
N ASN A 195 14.65 6.08 6.92
CA ASN A 195 15.56 6.32 8.04
C ASN A 195 15.64 7.80 8.45
N ARG A 196 15.56 8.73 7.50
CA ARG A 196 15.86 10.16 7.74
C ARG A 196 14.64 11.07 7.71
N LEU A 197 13.48 10.56 7.32
CA LEU A 197 12.23 11.32 7.24
C LEU A 197 11.09 10.62 7.96
N LEU A 198 10.74 9.40 7.55
CA LEU A 198 9.49 8.76 7.97
C LEU A 198 9.56 8.19 9.39
N ARG A 199 10.44 7.21 9.64
CA ARG A 199 10.57 6.51 10.93
C ARG A 199 10.85 7.43 12.13
N PRO A 200 11.79 8.39 12.09
CA PRO A 200 12.11 9.19 13.27
C PRO A 200 10.96 10.12 13.71
N ASN A 201 10.00 10.39 12.82
CA ASN A 201 8.92 11.35 13.04
C ASN A 201 7.54 10.71 13.25
N ALA A 202 7.46 9.39 13.45
CA ALA A 202 6.21 8.66 13.57
C ALA A 202 6.08 7.92 14.91
N ASP A 203 4.98 8.15 15.61
CA ASP A 203 4.50 7.26 16.68
C ASP A 203 3.49 6.23 16.14
N PHE A 204 2.83 6.55 15.02
CA PHE A 204 2.02 5.67 14.18
C PHE A 204 2.00 6.21 12.75
N ALA A 205 1.61 5.41 11.76
CA ALA A 205 1.63 5.80 10.35
C ALA A 205 0.47 5.21 9.54
N ILE A 206 0.07 5.89 8.46
CA ILE A 206 -0.98 5.43 7.54
C ILE A 206 -0.47 5.59 6.10
N ASP A 207 -0.46 4.49 5.35
CA ASP A 207 0.07 4.44 3.99
C ASP A 207 -1.04 4.21 2.98
N PHE A 208 -1.43 5.26 2.24
CA PHE A 208 -2.61 5.27 1.39
C PHE A 208 -2.29 4.81 -0.05
N HIS A 209 -3.10 3.88 -0.55
CA HIS A 209 -2.99 3.30 -1.90
C HIS A 209 -4.31 3.35 -2.66
N THR A 210 -4.28 2.86 -3.90
CA THR A 210 -5.45 2.46 -4.68
C THR A 210 -5.19 1.09 -5.32
N GLY A 211 -6.20 0.53 -5.98
CA GLY A 211 -6.00 -0.60 -6.89
C GLY A 211 -4.94 -0.31 -7.96
N THR A 212 -4.34 -1.35 -8.54
CA THR A 212 -3.35 -1.22 -9.61
C THR A 212 -3.97 -0.72 -10.92
N THR A 213 -3.21 -0.05 -11.80
CA THR A 213 -3.72 0.33 -13.14
C THR A 213 -4.42 -0.85 -13.83
N GLY A 214 -5.62 -0.59 -14.34
CA GLY A 214 -6.47 -1.59 -14.98
C GLY A 214 -7.27 -2.45 -13.99
N PHE A 215 -7.26 -2.10 -12.70
CA PHE A 215 -7.96 -2.81 -11.63
C PHE A 215 -8.61 -1.81 -10.66
N GLU A 216 -9.88 -2.05 -10.34
CA GLU A 216 -10.62 -1.28 -9.34
C GLU A 216 -10.82 -2.12 -8.11
N VAL A 217 -10.87 -1.46 -6.96
CA VAL A 217 -11.13 -2.10 -5.67
C VAL A 217 -12.25 -1.36 -4.93
N ALA A 218 -12.92 -2.07 -4.03
CA ALA A 218 -13.84 -1.47 -3.08
C ALA A 218 -13.10 -0.48 -2.17
N ALA A 219 -13.84 0.29 -1.37
CA ALA A 219 -13.23 1.02 -0.26
C ALA A 219 -12.89 0.00 0.83
N PHE A 220 -11.60 -0.28 1.05
CA PHE A 220 -11.18 -1.23 2.08
C PHE A 220 -9.87 -0.82 2.76
N ASN A 221 -9.60 -1.42 3.92
CA ASN A 221 -8.32 -1.31 4.61
C ASN A 221 -7.63 -2.68 4.63
N ILE A 222 -6.33 -2.71 4.39
CA ILE A 222 -5.45 -3.84 4.69
C ILE A 222 -4.81 -3.58 6.05
N ALA A 223 -4.98 -4.51 6.99
CA ALA A 223 -4.52 -4.34 8.36
C ALA A 223 -4.12 -5.69 8.98
N GLU A 224 -3.26 -5.65 10.00
CA GLU A 224 -2.98 -6.78 10.89
C GLU A 224 -3.86 -6.65 12.14
N MET A 225 -5.03 -7.31 12.13
CA MET A 225 -6.09 -7.06 13.12
C MET A 225 -5.79 -7.68 14.49
N ASP A 226 -4.78 -8.53 14.59
CA ASP A 226 -4.30 -9.08 15.88
C ASP A 226 -3.46 -8.06 16.67
N VAL A 227 -2.98 -6.98 16.04
CA VAL A 227 -2.31 -5.87 16.73
C VAL A 227 -3.37 -4.86 17.21
N PRO A 228 -3.56 -4.68 18.53
CA PRO A 228 -4.68 -3.90 19.06
C PRO A 228 -4.75 -2.45 18.56
N GLU A 229 -3.60 -1.80 18.41
CA GLU A 229 -3.53 -0.41 17.93
C GLU A 229 -3.88 -0.30 16.45
N ILE A 230 -3.38 -1.23 15.62
CA ILE A 230 -3.69 -1.28 14.18
C ILE A 230 -5.18 -1.53 13.98
N LYS A 231 -5.74 -2.51 14.72
CA LYS A 231 -7.17 -2.78 14.73
C LYS A 231 -8.00 -1.56 15.12
N ALA A 232 -7.61 -0.88 16.21
CA ALA A 232 -8.32 0.31 16.68
C ALA A 232 -8.34 1.40 15.60
N MET A 233 -7.24 1.63 14.89
CA MET A 233 -7.19 2.61 13.79
C MET A 233 -8.02 2.17 12.57
N ALA A 234 -7.87 0.91 12.12
CA ALA A 234 -8.53 0.41 10.91
C ALA A 234 -10.07 0.39 11.05
N GLU A 235 -10.61 0.06 12.23
CA GLU A 235 -12.05 0.04 12.50
C GLU A 235 -12.69 1.44 12.53
N LEU A 236 -11.90 2.53 12.62
CA LEU A 236 -12.40 3.89 12.64
C LEU A 236 -12.79 4.44 11.27
N TYR A 237 -12.54 3.69 10.19
CA TYR A 237 -12.88 4.07 8.83
C TYR A 237 -14.29 3.59 8.47
N PRO A 238 -15.16 4.46 7.92
CA PRO A 238 -16.48 4.07 7.43
C PRO A 238 -16.39 3.40 6.05
N VAL A 239 -15.60 2.33 5.95
CA VAL A 239 -15.37 1.56 4.72
C VAL A 239 -16.02 0.19 4.82
N GLY A 240 -16.38 -0.38 3.66
CA GLY A 240 -17.19 -1.60 3.62
C GLY A 240 -16.42 -2.86 4.02
N GLN A 241 -15.09 -2.87 3.88
CA GLN A 241 -14.28 -4.07 4.02
C GLN A 241 -12.97 -3.82 4.78
N ILE A 242 -12.51 -4.83 5.52
CA ILE A 242 -11.15 -4.92 6.06
C ILE A 242 -10.57 -6.27 5.64
N PHE A 243 -9.41 -6.23 4.99
CA PHE A 243 -8.60 -7.40 4.72
C PHE A 243 -7.58 -7.59 5.84
N ASP A 244 -7.86 -8.54 6.72
CA ASP A 244 -6.99 -8.95 7.82
C ASP A 244 -5.88 -9.87 7.29
N ASN A 245 -4.88 -9.25 6.70
CA ASN A 245 -3.74 -9.94 6.13
C ASN A 245 -2.57 -8.95 6.01
N PRO A 246 -1.41 -9.24 6.62
CA PRO A 246 -0.24 -8.36 6.50
C PRO A 246 0.32 -8.31 5.07
N THR A 247 -0.11 -9.16 4.14
CA THR A 247 0.34 -9.23 2.74
C THR A 247 1.85 -9.56 2.60
N TYR A 248 2.67 -8.63 2.11
CA TYR A 248 4.09 -8.83 1.87
C TYR A 248 4.94 -8.11 2.93
N PRO A 249 6.02 -8.71 3.45
CA PRO A 249 6.88 -8.04 4.44
C PRO A 249 7.51 -6.73 3.96
N SER A 250 7.70 -6.56 2.63
CA SER A 250 8.43 -5.44 2.04
C SER A 250 7.57 -4.25 1.57
N VAL A 251 6.31 -4.18 2.00
CA VAL A 251 5.44 -3.01 1.85
C VAL A 251 5.71 -1.98 2.96
N LEU A 252 5.39 -0.69 2.70
CA LEU A 252 5.76 0.39 3.61
C LEU A 252 5.09 0.29 4.99
N HIS A 253 3.79 0.02 5.06
CA HIS A 253 3.10 -0.13 6.35
C HIS A 253 3.72 -1.26 7.22
N ASN A 254 4.18 -2.35 6.60
CA ASN A 254 4.88 -3.41 7.33
C ASN A 254 6.31 -3.03 7.73
N ALA A 255 6.99 -2.18 6.96
CA ALA A 255 8.27 -1.63 7.40
C ALA A 255 8.11 -0.76 8.65
N PHE A 256 7.02 0.02 8.77
CA PHE A 256 6.67 0.71 10.01
C PHE A 256 6.38 -0.27 11.14
N ASN A 257 5.53 -1.29 10.91
CA ASN A 257 5.19 -2.30 11.92
C ASN A 257 6.43 -3.03 12.44
N ALA A 258 7.34 -3.43 11.55
CA ALA A 258 8.62 -4.05 11.89
C ALA A 258 9.55 -3.12 12.68
N ALA A 259 9.40 -1.80 12.54
CA ALA A 259 10.10 -0.79 13.34
C ALA A 259 9.37 -0.43 14.65
N GLY A 260 8.29 -1.13 14.99
CA GLY A 260 7.49 -0.90 16.20
C GLY A 260 6.53 0.29 16.11
N ILE A 261 6.23 0.77 14.89
CA ILE A 261 5.33 1.89 14.63
C ILE A 261 4.03 1.33 14.02
N PRO A 262 2.89 1.34 14.74
CA PRO A 262 1.63 0.81 14.23
C PRO A 262 1.21 1.47 12.91
N SER A 263 0.92 0.66 11.91
CA SER A 263 0.55 1.12 10.56
C SER A 263 -0.32 0.13 9.80
N PHE A 264 -1.15 0.67 8.90
CA PHE A 264 -2.04 -0.08 8.03
C PHE A 264 -2.21 0.66 6.69
N CYS A 265 -2.89 0.03 5.74
CA CYS A 265 -2.98 0.50 4.37
C CYS A 265 -4.43 0.69 3.90
N PRO A 266 -4.92 1.93 3.81
CA PRO A 266 -6.19 2.24 3.17
C PRO A 266 -6.10 2.17 1.63
N GLU A 267 -7.12 1.58 0.99
CA GLU A 267 -7.19 1.33 -0.45
C GLU A 267 -8.39 2.05 -1.09
N ILE A 268 -8.10 3.07 -1.91
CA ILE A 268 -9.07 4.10 -2.34
C ILE A 268 -9.44 3.96 -3.82
N GLY A 269 -10.03 2.82 -4.18
CA GLY A 269 -10.67 2.68 -5.48
C GLY A 269 -9.67 2.42 -6.62
N ALA A 270 -9.98 2.89 -7.82
CA ALA A 270 -9.17 2.61 -9.00
C ALA A 270 -7.93 3.53 -9.12
N ALA A 271 -6.82 2.98 -9.61
CA ALA A 271 -5.72 3.79 -10.11
C ALA A 271 -6.17 4.65 -11.30
N ARG A 272 -5.49 5.78 -11.51
CA ARG A 272 -5.71 6.73 -12.60
C ARG A 272 -7.09 7.39 -12.61
N HIS A 273 -7.89 7.17 -11.57
CA HIS A 273 -9.14 7.86 -11.33
C HIS A 273 -9.03 8.71 -10.05
N LEU A 274 -9.76 9.82 -10.03
CA LEU A 274 -9.91 10.66 -8.84
C LEU A 274 -11.35 10.48 -8.32
N ASP A 275 -11.52 9.58 -7.36
CA ASP A 275 -12.84 9.23 -6.82
C ASP A 275 -13.18 10.10 -5.60
N LEU A 276 -13.84 11.23 -5.85
CA LEU A 276 -14.17 12.19 -4.79
C LEU A 276 -15.14 11.64 -3.74
N GLU A 277 -16.01 10.69 -4.11
CA GLU A 277 -16.94 10.07 -3.17
C GLU A 277 -16.22 9.11 -2.24
N MET A 278 -15.34 8.28 -2.78
CA MET A 278 -14.55 7.35 -1.99
C MET A 278 -13.52 8.08 -1.12
N ILE A 279 -12.86 9.11 -1.65
CA ILE A 279 -11.94 9.97 -0.88
C ILE A 279 -12.59 10.49 0.40
N ALA A 280 -13.88 10.87 0.36
CA ALA A 280 -14.57 11.38 1.54
C ALA A 280 -14.62 10.36 2.71
N LEU A 281 -14.74 9.06 2.41
CA LEU A 281 -14.74 7.99 3.41
C LEU A 281 -13.39 7.89 4.12
N PHE A 282 -12.30 7.95 3.36
CA PHE A 282 -10.95 7.85 3.89
C PHE A 282 -10.50 9.12 4.61
N VAL A 283 -10.97 10.30 4.18
CA VAL A 283 -10.80 11.54 4.94
C VAL A 283 -11.51 11.44 6.29
N GLU A 284 -12.76 10.98 6.32
CA GLU A 284 -13.52 10.82 7.58
C GLU A 284 -12.83 9.84 8.53
N GLY A 285 -12.41 8.67 8.05
CA GLY A 285 -11.66 7.69 8.83
C GLY A 285 -10.34 8.21 9.36
N THR A 286 -9.57 8.92 8.52
CA THR A 286 -8.30 9.53 8.95
C THR A 286 -8.52 10.56 10.04
N MET A 287 -9.54 11.43 9.89
CA MET A 287 -9.89 12.40 10.93
C MET A 287 -10.35 11.72 12.23
N ASN A 288 -10.99 10.55 12.16
CA ASN A 288 -11.32 9.76 13.35
C ASN A 288 -10.06 9.24 14.04
N VAL A 289 -9.08 8.70 13.29
CA VAL A 289 -7.79 8.29 13.87
C VAL A 289 -7.07 9.46 14.54
N LEU A 290 -7.04 10.64 13.89
CA LEU A 290 -6.44 11.84 14.50
C LEU A 290 -7.14 12.24 15.81
N LYS A 291 -8.47 12.11 15.89
CA LYS A 291 -9.24 12.35 17.13
C LYS A 291 -8.99 11.28 18.19
N HIS A 292 -8.88 10.01 17.77
CA HIS A 292 -8.59 8.87 18.66
C HIS A 292 -7.29 9.12 19.44
N HIS A 293 -6.26 9.61 18.77
CA HIS A 293 -4.96 9.92 19.36
C HIS A 293 -4.88 11.32 20.01
N GLY A 294 -5.97 12.08 20.06
CA GLY A 294 -6.02 13.40 20.67
C GLY A 294 -5.26 14.49 19.90
N ILE A 295 -4.92 14.26 18.62
CA ILE A 295 -4.25 15.25 17.76
C ILE A 295 -5.23 16.37 17.40
N VAL A 296 -6.47 15.99 17.03
CA VAL A 296 -7.57 16.90 16.70
C VAL A 296 -8.70 16.71 17.70
N ALA A 297 -9.32 17.79 18.15
CA ALA A 297 -10.49 17.72 19.03
C ALA A 297 -11.79 17.59 18.21
N GLY A 298 -12.83 17.00 18.82
CA GLY A 298 -14.17 16.93 18.25
C GLY A 298 -14.77 15.54 18.31
N PRO A 299 -16.06 15.40 17.94
CA PRO A 299 -16.73 14.11 17.93
C PRO A 299 -16.19 13.21 16.81
N MET A 300 -16.21 11.90 17.03
CA MET A 300 -15.99 10.91 15.97
C MET A 300 -17.08 11.03 14.90
N GLY A 301 -16.69 10.86 13.64
CA GLY A 301 -17.61 10.59 12.54
C GLY A 301 -18.06 9.13 12.52
N ARG A 302 -18.55 8.69 11.37
CA ARG A 302 -18.89 7.29 11.11
C ARG A 302 -17.63 6.43 11.12
N THR A 303 -17.80 5.18 11.52
CA THR A 303 -16.77 4.15 11.66
C THR A 303 -17.18 2.87 10.92
N GLY A 304 -16.31 1.87 10.88
CA GLY A 304 -16.62 0.57 10.27
C GLY A 304 -17.83 -0.12 10.93
N LYS A 305 -18.08 0.16 12.22
CA LYS A 305 -19.24 -0.35 12.95
C LYS A 305 -20.56 0.20 12.43
N ASP A 306 -20.58 1.47 12.02
CA ASP A 306 -21.78 2.15 11.52
C ASP A 306 -22.17 1.67 10.11
N VAL A 307 -21.23 1.08 9.37
CA VAL A 307 -21.44 0.57 8.00
C VAL A 307 -21.41 -0.95 7.91
N HIS A 308 -21.38 -1.65 9.06
CA HIS A 308 -21.30 -3.12 9.13
C HIS A 308 -20.14 -3.70 8.32
N VAL A 309 -18.93 -3.18 8.55
CA VAL A 309 -17.70 -3.59 7.85
C VAL A 309 -17.54 -5.12 7.83
N PHE A 310 -17.30 -5.67 6.64
CA PHE A 310 -16.96 -7.07 6.46
C PHE A 310 -15.45 -7.28 6.64
N VAL A 311 -15.08 -8.04 7.66
CA VAL A 311 -13.67 -8.43 7.89
C VAL A 311 -13.45 -9.81 7.29
N GLY A 312 -12.51 -9.91 6.35
CA GLY A 312 -12.06 -11.18 5.78
C GLY A 312 -10.56 -11.37 6.01
N ASN A 313 -10.14 -12.61 6.23
CA ASN A 313 -8.74 -12.98 6.46
C ASN A 313 -8.05 -13.61 5.23
N SER A 314 -8.79 -13.76 4.12
CA SER A 314 -8.27 -14.38 2.90
C SER A 314 -8.94 -13.80 1.65
N ALA A 315 -8.21 -13.78 0.54
CA ALA A 315 -8.71 -13.32 -0.75
C ALA A 315 -8.62 -14.45 -1.78
N PHE A 316 -9.69 -14.65 -2.54
CA PHE A 316 -9.78 -15.67 -3.59
C PHE A 316 -9.65 -14.99 -4.97
N PRO A 317 -8.53 -15.17 -5.68
CA PRO A 317 -8.35 -14.61 -7.01
C PRO A 317 -9.04 -15.46 -8.08
N ILE A 318 -9.80 -14.80 -8.95
CA ILE A 318 -10.29 -15.36 -10.20
C ILE A 318 -9.36 -14.88 -11.30
N LEU A 319 -8.61 -15.82 -11.89
CA LEU A 319 -7.67 -15.54 -12.97
C LEU A 319 -8.28 -15.86 -14.32
N ALA A 320 -8.00 -15.01 -15.31
CA ALA A 320 -8.34 -15.30 -16.69
C ALA A 320 -7.62 -16.56 -17.15
N THR A 321 -8.31 -17.44 -17.89
CA THR A 321 -7.70 -18.60 -18.56
C THR A 321 -7.61 -18.38 -20.07
N GLU A 322 -8.35 -17.42 -20.59
CA GLU A 322 -8.42 -17.10 -22.01
C GLU A 322 -8.08 -15.61 -22.27
N GLY A 323 -7.82 -15.30 -23.53
CA GLY A 323 -7.71 -13.92 -24.01
C GLY A 323 -9.07 -13.37 -24.47
N GLY A 324 -9.29 -12.06 -24.35
CA GLY A 324 -10.50 -11.42 -24.89
C GLY A 324 -11.13 -10.38 -23.98
N ILE A 325 -12.32 -9.92 -24.37
CA ILE A 325 -13.11 -8.91 -23.68
C ILE A 325 -13.74 -9.50 -22.42
N VAL A 326 -13.58 -8.86 -21.28
CA VAL A 326 -14.12 -9.28 -19.99
C VAL A 326 -15.45 -8.57 -19.72
N GLU A 327 -16.49 -9.35 -19.39
CA GLU A 327 -17.80 -8.88 -19.00
C GLU A 327 -18.07 -9.35 -17.57
N HIS A 328 -18.05 -8.42 -16.60
CA HIS A 328 -18.35 -8.71 -15.20
C HIS A 328 -19.86 -8.80 -14.97
N LEU A 329 -20.28 -9.79 -14.18
CA LEU A 329 -21.66 -10.06 -13.78
C LEU A 329 -21.95 -9.66 -12.33
N VAL A 330 -20.95 -9.12 -11.65
CA VAL A 330 -20.97 -8.65 -10.26
C VAL A 330 -20.37 -7.25 -10.19
N LYS A 331 -20.60 -6.58 -9.07
CA LYS A 331 -20.01 -5.27 -8.74
C LYS A 331 -19.18 -5.37 -7.46
N LEU A 332 -18.33 -4.37 -7.24
CA LEU A 332 -17.65 -4.19 -5.96
C LEU A 332 -18.66 -4.17 -4.81
N ASN A 333 -18.32 -4.85 -3.71
CA ASN A 333 -19.15 -5.11 -2.52
C ASN A 333 -20.33 -6.07 -2.70
N ASP A 334 -20.55 -6.65 -3.90
CA ASP A 334 -21.56 -7.70 -4.03
C ASP A 334 -21.16 -8.93 -3.20
N LYS A 335 -22.14 -9.52 -2.49
CA LYS A 335 -22.00 -10.82 -1.85
C LYS A 335 -22.10 -11.92 -2.90
N VAL A 336 -21.24 -12.92 -2.81
CA VAL A 336 -21.18 -14.03 -3.75
C VAL A 336 -21.12 -15.37 -3.02
N GLU A 337 -21.65 -16.41 -3.67
CA GLU A 337 -21.65 -17.79 -3.18
C GLU A 337 -20.76 -18.70 -4.05
N PRO A 338 -20.29 -19.85 -3.52
CA PRO A 338 -19.57 -20.84 -4.31
C PRO A 338 -20.38 -21.29 -5.53
N GLY A 339 -19.74 -21.32 -6.70
CA GLY A 339 -20.37 -21.64 -7.98
C GLY A 339 -21.10 -20.47 -8.65
N GLN A 340 -21.26 -19.31 -7.99
CA GLN A 340 -21.83 -18.12 -8.61
C GLN A 340 -20.92 -17.62 -9.73
N LYS A 341 -21.49 -17.37 -10.91
CA LYS A 341 -20.77 -16.80 -12.04
C LYS A 341 -20.45 -15.32 -11.79
N LEU A 342 -19.19 -14.95 -11.95
CA LEU A 342 -18.67 -13.61 -11.67
C LEU A 342 -18.35 -12.83 -12.93
N ALA A 343 -17.84 -13.52 -13.96
CA ALA A 343 -17.47 -12.90 -15.23
C ALA A 343 -17.56 -13.90 -16.38
N ILE A 344 -17.67 -13.37 -17.59
CA ILE A 344 -17.47 -14.12 -18.84
C ILE A 344 -16.45 -13.42 -19.70
N GLN A 345 -15.82 -14.16 -20.63
CA GLN A 345 -14.86 -13.60 -21.56
C GLN A 345 -15.21 -13.95 -23.00
N ARG A 346 -15.07 -12.97 -23.90
CA ARG A 346 -15.44 -13.08 -25.31
C ARG A 346 -14.26 -12.83 -26.22
N ASN A 347 -14.12 -13.65 -27.27
CA ASN A 347 -13.11 -13.44 -28.31
C ASN A 347 -13.53 -12.30 -29.27
N GLY A 348 -12.69 -12.01 -30.27
CA GLY A 348 -12.96 -10.96 -31.28
C GLY A 348 -14.20 -11.20 -32.16
N PHE A 349 -14.76 -12.42 -32.17
CA PHE A 349 -16.01 -12.74 -32.87
C PHE A 349 -17.25 -12.60 -31.96
N GLY A 350 -17.06 -12.29 -30.67
CA GLY A 350 -18.13 -12.16 -29.68
C GLY A 350 -18.55 -13.48 -29.02
N GLU A 351 -17.90 -14.59 -29.35
CA GLU A 351 -18.18 -15.91 -28.76
C GLU A 351 -17.68 -15.96 -27.31
N VAL A 352 -18.47 -16.56 -26.41
CA VAL A 352 -18.04 -16.80 -25.02
C VAL A 352 -16.99 -17.92 -25.03
N VAL A 353 -15.77 -17.59 -24.63
CA VAL A 353 -14.63 -18.52 -24.56
C VAL A 353 -14.35 -19.02 -23.14
N ALA A 354 -14.78 -18.28 -22.12
CA ALA A 354 -14.64 -18.69 -20.73
C ALA A 354 -15.76 -18.11 -19.86
N GLU A 355 -16.13 -18.87 -18.82
CA GLU A 355 -17.00 -18.44 -17.73
C GLU A 355 -16.28 -18.67 -16.41
N TYR A 356 -16.30 -17.66 -15.54
CA TYR A 356 -15.56 -17.68 -14.28
C TYR A 356 -16.54 -17.65 -13.10
N THR A 357 -16.29 -18.48 -12.09
CA THR A 357 -17.15 -18.63 -10.91
C THR A 357 -16.36 -18.42 -9.62
N SER A 358 -17.06 -18.04 -8.55
CA SER A 358 -16.45 -18.01 -7.21
C SER A 358 -16.26 -19.42 -6.68
N GLY A 359 -15.11 -19.70 -6.05
CA GLY A 359 -14.90 -20.92 -5.27
C GLY A 359 -15.33 -20.80 -3.80
N VAL A 360 -15.69 -19.59 -3.35
CA VAL A 360 -15.93 -19.26 -1.94
C VAL A 360 -17.17 -18.38 -1.77
N ALA A 361 -17.73 -18.39 -0.56
CA ALA A 361 -18.70 -17.38 -0.14
C ALA A 361 -17.94 -16.15 0.40
N GLY A 362 -18.28 -14.94 -0.04
CA GLY A 362 -17.57 -13.73 0.36
C GLY A 362 -18.11 -12.47 -0.29
N GLU A 363 -17.31 -11.41 -0.29
CA GLU A 363 -17.65 -10.13 -0.93
C GLU A 363 -16.63 -9.79 -2.01
N VAL A 364 -17.11 -9.26 -3.14
CA VAL A 364 -16.23 -8.79 -4.22
C VAL A 364 -15.45 -7.56 -3.75
N THR A 365 -14.14 -7.68 -3.64
CA THR A 365 -13.26 -6.60 -3.19
C THR A 365 -12.57 -5.90 -4.34
N GLY A 366 -12.40 -6.57 -5.48
CA GLY A 366 -11.78 -5.94 -6.62
C GLY A 366 -12.13 -6.61 -7.94
N GLN A 367 -12.07 -5.84 -9.01
CA GLN A 367 -12.36 -6.30 -10.36
C GLN A 367 -11.49 -5.57 -11.38
N ARG A 368 -11.14 -6.25 -12.46
CA ARG A 368 -10.40 -5.66 -13.58
C ARG A 368 -11.27 -4.60 -14.29
N SER A 369 -10.79 -3.36 -14.38
CA SER A 369 -11.44 -2.31 -15.18
C SER A 369 -11.00 -2.30 -16.64
N ASP A 370 -9.80 -2.81 -16.95
CA ASP A 370 -9.40 -2.99 -18.34
C ASP A 370 -10.37 -3.94 -19.05
N ALA A 371 -10.96 -3.46 -20.15
CA ALA A 371 -12.00 -4.20 -20.86
C ALA A 371 -11.52 -5.53 -21.46
N MET A 372 -10.20 -5.76 -21.55
CA MET A 372 -9.60 -6.98 -22.07
C MET A 372 -8.61 -7.58 -21.08
N SER A 373 -8.43 -8.89 -21.15
CA SER A 373 -7.47 -9.62 -20.33
C SER A 373 -6.77 -10.71 -21.12
N GLU A 374 -5.52 -10.97 -20.74
CA GLU A 374 -4.76 -12.15 -21.14
C GLU A 374 -4.89 -13.25 -20.07
N PRO A 375 -4.63 -14.53 -20.39
CA PRO A 375 -4.55 -15.59 -19.39
C PRO A 375 -3.56 -15.27 -18.27
N GLY A 376 -3.91 -15.63 -17.03
CA GLY A 376 -3.11 -15.41 -15.82
C GLY A 376 -3.39 -14.07 -15.12
N ASN A 377 -3.99 -13.09 -15.81
CA ASN A 377 -4.34 -11.82 -15.19
C ASN A 377 -5.51 -12.00 -14.20
N PRO A 378 -5.49 -11.32 -13.04
CA PRO A 378 -6.63 -11.28 -12.15
C PRO A 378 -7.80 -10.56 -12.81
N LEU A 379 -8.99 -11.13 -12.66
CA LEU A 379 -10.26 -10.60 -13.13
C LEU A 379 -11.10 -10.07 -11.97
N VAL A 380 -11.22 -10.86 -10.90
CA VAL A 380 -12.02 -10.54 -9.70
C VAL A 380 -11.28 -11.07 -8.47
N PHE A 381 -11.32 -10.33 -7.37
CA PHE A 381 -10.96 -10.83 -6.04
C PHE A 381 -12.20 -10.87 -5.15
N VAL A 382 -12.39 -12.01 -4.49
CA VAL A 382 -13.43 -12.19 -3.47
C VAL A 382 -12.74 -12.26 -2.11
N LEU A 383 -12.98 -11.28 -1.24
CA LEU A 383 -12.57 -11.34 0.16
C LEU A 383 -13.51 -12.28 0.91
N PHE A 384 -12.95 -13.16 1.71
CA PHE A 384 -13.70 -14.16 2.45
C PHE A 384 -13.02 -14.50 3.78
N ASN A 385 -13.76 -15.22 4.62
CA ASN A 385 -13.24 -15.79 5.85
C ASN A 385 -12.85 -17.24 5.61
N LYS A 386 -11.54 -17.51 5.54
CA LYS A 386 -11.00 -18.85 5.54
C LYS A 386 -11.05 -19.39 6.98
N PRO A 387 -11.69 -20.54 7.23
CA PRO A 387 -11.62 -21.19 8.53
C PRO A 387 -10.15 -21.49 8.85
N THR A 388 -9.70 -21.10 10.05
CA THR A 388 -8.41 -21.54 10.56
C THR A 388 -8.43 -23.06 10.68
N PRO A 389 -7.46 -23.82 10.13
CA PRO A 389 -7.43 -25.25 10.33
C PRO A 389 -7.37 -25.56 11.83
N GLU A 390 -8.33 -26.33 12.33
CA GLU A 390 -8.24 -26.88 13.69
C GLU A 390 -6.96 -27.74 13.77
N GLY A 391 -5.99 -27.34 14.60
CA GLY A 391 -4.87 -28.21 14.97
C GLY A 391 -3.52 -28.00 14.25
N ALA A 392 -3.20 -26.79 13.77
CA ALA A 392 -1.80 -26.48 13.49
C ALA A 392 -1.05 -26.27 14.83
N GLU A 393 -0.52 -27.37 15.37
CA GLU A 393 0.47 -27.32 16.46
C GLU A 393 1.56 -26.32 16.09
N SER A 394 1.77 -25.34 16.97
CA SER A 394 2.93 -24.48 16.94
C SER A 394 4.17 -25.37 17.00
N TYR A 395 4.95 -25.43 15.92
CA TYR A 395 6.29 -25.96 16.00
C TYR A 395 7.08 -25.06 16.97
N PRO A 396 7.63 -25.60 18.06
CA PRO A 396 8.40 -24.81 19.01
C PRO A 396 9.74 -24.39 18.38
N GLU A 397 10.02 -23.09 18.55
CA GLU A 397 11.28 -22.31 18.44
C GLU A 397 12.39 -22.77 17.48
#